data_AF-A0A9E5APF4-F1
#
_entry.id   AF-A0A9E5APF4-F1
#
_cell.length_a   1.000
_cell.length_b   1.000
_cell.length_c   1.000
_cell.angle_alpha   90.00
_cell.angle_beta   90.00
_cell.angle_gamma   90.00
#
_symmetry.space_group_name_H-M   'P 1'
#
loop_
_entity.id
_entity.type
_entity.pdbx_description
1 polymer ?
#
loop_
_entity_poly.entity_id
_entity_poly.type
_entity_poly.pdbx_seq_one_letter_code
_entity_poly.pdbx_strand_id
1 'polypeptide(L)'
;MRIPLSEIKNKPLDEPAAWSCLVANLVVLPGLGTVIAGKRVGYIQATLAVIGMALTLSWSVWFFVTWSRTKTAPMNLEWHLIVGAIGAVIFLVAWLWAFVGGWNALRQVRAAKRM
;
A
#
# COMPACT_ATOMS: atom_id res chain seq x y z
N MET A 1 -26.32 21.10 -19.16
CA MET A 1 -26.72 20.05 -18.20
C MET A 1 -25.78 20.12 -17.01
N ARG A 2 -26.23 20.57 -15.82
CA ARG A 2 -25.40 20.58 -14.60
C ARG A 2 -25.70 19.30 -13.82
N ILE A 3 -24.78 18.35 -13.83
CA ILE A 3 -24.89 17.17 -12.97
C ILE A 3 -24.52 17.62 -11.55
N PRO A 4 -25.39 17.46 -10.55
CA PRO A 4 -25.07 17.81 -9.17
C PRO A 4 -23.92 16.92 -8.66
N LEU A 5 -22.89 17.53 -8.05
CA LEU A 5 -21.69 16.84 -7.56
C LEU A 5 -22.00 15.71 -6.55
N SER A 6 -23.13 15.82 -5.85
CA SER A 6 -23.64 14.79 -4.94
C SER A 6 -24.01 13.49 -5.67
N GLU A 7 -24.46 13.56 -6.91
CA GLU A 7 -24.89 12.41 -7.71
C GLU A 7 -23.68 11.62 -8.25
N ILE A 8 -22.56 12.30 -8.54
CA ILE A 8 -21.28 11.66 -8.86
C ILE A 8 -20.70 10.96 -7.62
N LYS A 9 -20.77 11.62 -6.46
CA LYS A 9 -20.24 11.08 -5.19
C LYS A 9 -20.98 9.82 -4.72
N ASN A 10 -22.28 9.73 -5.00
CA ASN A 10 -23.14 8.64 -4.53
C ASN A 10 -23.27 7.49 -5.55
N LYS A 11 -22.61 7.57 -6.71
CA LYS A 11 -22.64 6.48 -7.68
C LYS A 11 -21.90 5.28 -7.08
N PRO A 12 -22.55 4.10 -6.96
CA PRO A 12 -21.88 2.90 -6.51
C PRO A 12 -20.71 2.58 -7.44
N LEU A 13 -19.58 2.19 -6.84
CA LEU A 13 -18.37 1.85 -7.57
C LEU A 13 -18.69 0.74 -8.58
N ASP A 14 -18.35 0.94 -9.84
CA ASP A 14 -18.45 -0.09 -10.86
C ASP A 14 -17.32 -1.12 -10.72
N GLU A 15 -17.54 -2.33 -11.23
CA GLU A 15 -16.59 -3.44 -11.10
C GLU A 15 -15.18 -3.11 -11.67
N PRO A 16 -15.06 -2.44 -12.83
CA PRO A 16 -13.77 -1.96 -13.34
C PRO A 16 -13.08 -0.98 -12.38
N ALA A 17 -13.78 -0.01 -11.81
CA ALA A 17 -13.19 0.92 -10.84
C ALA A 17 -12.76 0.22 -9.54
N ALA A 18 -13.50 -0.79 -9.09
CA ALA A 18 -13.11 -1.60 -7.94
C ALA A 18 -11.80 -2.37 -8.18
N TRP A 19 -11.64 -2.91 -9.39
CA TRP A 19 -10.37 -3.53 -9.81
C TRP A 19 -9.23 -2.51 -9.87
N SER A 20 -9.46 -1.33 -10.44
CA SER A 20 -8.46 -0.26 -10.47
C SER A 20 -8.02 0.15 -9.05
N CYS A 21 -8.94 0.21 -8.09
CA CYS A 21 -8.60 0.46 -6.69
C CYS A 21 -7.74 -0.67 -6.09
N LEU A 22 -8.07 -1.93 -6.35
CA LEU A 22 -7.28 -3.06 -5.88
C LEU A 22 -5.86 -3.05 -6.48
N VAL A 23 -5.75 -2.83 -7.80
CA VAL A 23 -4.46 -2.75 -8.51
C VAL A 23 -3.64 -1.56 -8.00
N ALA A 24 -4.25 -0.39 -7.79
CA ALA A 24 -3.58 0.77 -7.23
C ALA A 24 -2.96 0.48 -5.84
N ASN A 25 -3.69 -0.25 -4.98
CA ASN A 25 -3.18 -0.65 -3.66
C ASN A 25 -2.04 -1.67 -3.74
N LEU A 26 -2.04 -2.56 -4.74
CA LEU A 26 -1.05 -3.64 -4.86
C LEU A 26 0.23 -3.20 -5.58
N VAL A 27 0.09 -2.44 -6.66
CA VAL A 27 1.17 -2.18 -7.62
C VAL A 27 1.74 -0.78 -7.48
N VAL A 28 0.89 0.22 -7.21
CA VAL A 28 1.31 1.62 -7.23
C VAL A 28 1.75 2.07 -5.84
N LEU A 29 0.81 2.08 -4.89
CA LEU A 29 1.07 2.50 -3.52
C LEU A 29 -0.02 1.91 -2.60
N PRO A 30 0.36 1.14 -1.57
CA PRO A 30 -0.60 0.69 -0.57
C PRO A 30 -1.39 1.85 0.02
N GLY A 31 -2.71 1.81 -0.09
CA GLY A 31 -3.60 2.87 0.40
C GLY A 31 -4.11 3.82 -0.67
N LEU A 32 -3.47 3.90 -1.84
CA LEU A 32 -3.90 4.79 -2.93
C LEU A 32 -5.30 4.44 -3.45
N GLY A 33 -5.55 3.17 -3.75
CA GLY A 33 -6.86 2.69 -4.15
C GLY A 33 -7.92 2.88 -3.07
N THR A 34 -7.53 2.79 -1.80
CA THR A 34 -8.41 3.08 -0.66
C THR A 34 -8.80 4.56 -0.61
N VAL A 35 -7.87 5.48 -0.91
CA VAL A 35 -8.15 6.92 -1.02
C VAL A 35 -9.03 7.22 -2.24
N ILE A 36 -8.75 6.63 -3.39
CA ILE A 36 -9.56 6.76 -4.62
C ILE A 36 -11.00 6.29 -4.36
N ALA A 37 -11.17 5.22 -3.59
CA ALA A 37 -12.47 4.73 -3.13
C ALA A 37 -13.13 5.62 -2.04
N GLY A 38 -12.57 6.80 -1.74
CA GLY A 38 -13.12 7.80 -0.82
C GLY A 38 -12.88 7.51 0.66
N LYS A 39 -12.06 6.51 1.02
CA LYS A 39 -11.84 6.12 2.42
C LYS A 39 -10.59 6.78 2.98
N ARG A 40 -10.76 7.62 4.02
CA ARG A 40 -9.65 8.33 4.70
C ARG A 40 -8.58 7.41 5.28
N VAL A 41 -8.94 6.18 5.65
CA VAL A 41 -7.98 5.18 6.15
C VAL A 41 -6.84 4.88 5.16
N GLY A 42 -7.07 5.13 3.86
CA GLY A 42 -6.04 4.98 2.84
C GLY A 42 -4.84 5.90 3.02
N TYR A 43 -5.00 7.07 3.64
CA TYR A 43 -3.87 7.94 3.97
C TYR A 43 -2.94 7.31 5.00
N ILE A 44 -3.51 6.65 6.02
CA ILE A 44 -2.71 5.94 7.04
C ILE A 44 -1.96 4.77 6.41
N GLN A 45 -2.64 4.00 5.55
CA GLN A 45 -2.01 2.90 4.79
C GLN A 45 -0.84 3.41 3.94
N ALA A 46 -1.03 4.51 3.22
CA ALA A 46 0.00 5.12 2.39
C ALA A 46 1.17 5.65 3.22
N THR A 47 0.92 6.36 4.33
CA THR A 47 1.98 6.86 5.21
C THR A 47 2.80 5.73 5.81
N LEU A 48 2.16 4.68 6.34
CA LEU A 48 2.87 3.53 6.88
C LEU A 48 3.69 2.81 5.80
N ALA A 49 3.13 2.65 4.60
CA ALA A 49 3.87 2.05 3.49
C ALA A 49 5.09 2.88 3.09
N VAL A 50 4.95 4.20 2.98
CA VAL A 50 6.09 5.08 2.65
C VAL A 50 7.17 5.02 3.73
N ILE A 51 6.80 5.06 5.02
CA ILE A 51 7.75 4.96 6.14
C ILE A 51 8.46 3.61 6.13
N GLY A 52 7.70 2.51 6.05
CA GLY A 52 8.27 1.16 6.05
C GLY A 52 9.19 0.92 4.85
N MET A 53 8.78 1.39 3.67
CA MET A 53 9.59 1.31 2.45
C MET A 53 10.87 2.14 2.57
N ALA A 54 10.78 3.38 3.08
CA ALA A 54 11.96 4.24 3.27
C ALA A 54 12.98 3.58 4.21
N LEU A 55 12.56 3.06 5.36
CA LEU A 55 13.43 2.36 6.30
C LEU A 55 14.09 1.12 5.67
N THR A 56 13.30 0.33 4.94
CA THR A 56 13.78 -0.87 4.24
C THR A 56 14.79 -0.53 3.14
N LEU A 57 14.55 0.55 2.38
CA LEU A 57 15.45 1.02 1.32
C LEU A 57 16.73 1.60 1.91
N SER A 58 16.65 2.39 2.98
CA SER A 58 17.84 2.92 3.68
C SER A 58 18.74 1.79 4.15
N TRP A 59 18.17 0.73 4.75
CA TRP A 59 18.94 -0.45 5.12
C TRP A 59 19.52 -1.17 3.90
N SER A 60 18.72 -1.38 2.86
CA SER A 60 19.17 -2.05 1.62
C SER A 60 20.36 -1.31 0.99
N VAL A 61 20.28 0.01 0.88
CA VAL A 61 21.37 0.85 0.34
C VAL A 61 22.62 0.72 1.20
N TRP A 62 22.50 0.85 2.52
CA TRP A 62 23.61 0.66 3.43
C TRP A 62 24.25 -0.73 3.29
N PHE A 63 23.42 -1.78 3.20
CA PHE A 63 23.85 -3.16 3.04
C PHE A 63 24.67 -3.35 1.75
N PHE A 64 24.16 -2.88 0.61
CA PHE A 64 24.86 -3.00 -0.67
C PHE A 64 26.15 -2.18 -0.73
N VAL A 65 26.17 -0.97 -0.15
CA VAL A 65 27.38 -0.14 -0.07
C VAL A 65 28.44 -0.81 0.79
N THR A 66 28.05 -1.31 1.97
CA THR A 66 28.97 -1.96 2.91
C THR A 66 29.51 -3.27 2.35
N TRP A 67 28.65 -4.10 1.76
CA TRP A 67 29.07 -5.31 1.06
C TRP A 67 30.09 -4.97 -0.04
N SER A 68 29.78 -3.98 -0.88
CA SER A 68 30.64 -3.62 -2.02
C SER A 68 32.04 -3.19 -1.58
N ARG A 69 32.15 -2.53 -0.43
CA ARG A 69 33.42 -2.05 0.17
C ARG A 69 34.20 -3.15 0.90
N THR A 70 33.53 -3.97 1.70
CA THR A 70 34.18 -4.95 2.58
C THR A 70 34.39 -6.31 1.93
N LYS A 71 33.67 -6.60 0.83
CA LYS A 71 33.59 -7.92 0.16
C LYS A 71 33.09 -9.05 1.09
N THR A 72 32.54 -8.69 2.24
CA THR A 72 31.94 -9.58 3.21
C THR A 72 30.51 -9.13 3.48
N ALA A 73 29.55 -10.06 3.48
CA ALA A 73 28.16 -9.71 3.71
C ALA A 73 27.97 -9.21 5.17
N PRO A 74 27.44 -7.99 5.40
CA PRO A 74 27.21 -7.47 6.74
C PRO A 74 25.92 -8.07 7.31
N MET A 75 25.98 -9.35 7.70
CA MET A 75 24.84 -10.12 8.23
C MET A 75 24.84 -10.25 9.76
N ASN A 76 25.77 -9.59 10.45
CA ASN A 76 25.73 -9.52 11.90
C ASN A 76 24.46 -8.77 12.34
N LEU A 77 23.90 -9.14 13.52
CA LEU A 77 22.74 -8.47 14.10
C LEU A 77 23.11 -7.06 14.56
N GLU A 78 23.21 -6.15 13.60
CA GLU A 78 23.51 -4.75 13.81
C GLU A 78 22.23 -3.91 13.79
N TRP A 79 22.32 -2.71 14.37
CA TRP A 79 21.22 -1.74 14.42
C TRP A 79 20.55 -1.52 13.05
N HIS A 80 21.35 -1.45 11.98
CA HIS A 80 20.84 -1.27 10.61
C HIS A 80 19.91 -2.40 10.18
N LEU A 81 20.25 -3.66 10.48
CA LEU A 81 19.43 -4.83 10.15
C LEU A 81 18.09 -4.81 10.90
N ILE A 82 18.11 -4.42 12.17
CA ILE A 82 16.90 -4.29 12.99
C ILE A 82 15.98 -3.20 12.42
N VAL A 83 16.53 -2.03 12.08
CA VAL A 83 15.77 -0.92 11.48
C VAL A 83 15.18 -1.33 10.13
N GLY A 84 15.95 -2.01 9.29
CA GLY A 84 15.47 -2.55 8.01
C GLY A 84 14.34 -3.57 8.19
N ALA A 85 14.48 -4.50 9.13
CA ALA A 85 13.47 -5.51 9.43
C ALA A 85 12.17 -4.88 9.95
N ILE A 86 12.26 -3.91 10.86
CA ILE A 86 11.08 -3.16 11.32
C ILE A 86 10.41 -2.43 10.16
N GLY A 87 11.20 -1.78 9.30
CA GLY A 87 10.71 -1.15 8.08
C GLY A 87 9.92 -2.11 7.19
N ALA A 88 10.49 -3.30 6.96
CA ALA A 88 9.88 -4.33 6.13
C ALA A 88 8.56 -4.84 6.72
N VAL A 89 8.50 -5.04 8.04
CA VAL A 89 7.27 -5.45 8.75
C VAL A 89 6.20 -4.36 8.65
N ILE A 90 6.55 -3.08 8.90
CA ILE A 90 5.60 -1.96 8.78
C ILE A 90 5.04 -1.88 7.36
N PHE A 91 5.92 -1.98 6.35
CA PHE A 91 5.51 -1.97 4.95
C PHE A 91 4.58 -3.14 4.62
N LEU A 92 4.94 -4.36 5.03
CA LEU A 92 4.15 -5.56 4.75
C LEU A 92 2.77 -5.50 5.40
N VAL A 93 2.68 -5.02 6.64
CA VAL A 93 1.40 -4.83 7.34
C VAL A 93 0.53 -3.79 6.60
N ALA A 94 1.11 -2.65 6.22
CA ALA A 94 0.39 -1.62 5.46
C ALA A 94 -0.08 -2.15 4.08
N TRP A 95 0.75 -2.93 3.41
CA TRP A 95 0.46 -3.55 2.11
C TRP A 95 -0.70 -4.56 2.22
N LEU A 96 -0.64 -5.50 3.17
CA LEU A 96 -1.71 -6.48 3.39
C LEU A 96 -3.02 -5.80 3.78
N TRP A 97 -2.95 -4.75 4.60
CA TRP A 97 -4.13 -3.98 4.98
C TRP A 97 -4.76 -3.27 3.77
N ALA A 98 -3.96 -2.66 2.90
CA ALA A 98 -4.42 -2.04 1.67
C ALA A 98 -5.04 -3.07 0.70
N PHE A 99 -4.43 -4.25 0.59
CA PHE A 99 -4.97 -5.36 -0.20
C PHE A 99 -6.36 -5.78 0.29
N VAL A 100 -6.52 -6.04 1.59
CA VAL A 100 -7.82 -6.40 2.20
C VAL A 100 -8.84 -5.29 1.95
N GLY A 101 -8.44 -4.02 2.04
CA GLY A 101 -9.28 -2.87 1.73
C GLY A 101 -9.82 -2.88 0.29
N GLY A 102 -8.95 -3.11 -0.69
CA GLY A 102 -9.34 -3.23 -2.10
C GLY A 102 -10.18 -4.48 -2.39
N TRP A 103 -9.82 -5.62 -1.80
CA TRP A 103 -10.54 -6.87 -1.96
C TRP A 103 -11.97 -6.78 -1.43
N ASN A 104 -12.15 -6.16 -0.26
CA ASN A 104 -13.47 -5.94 0.32
C ASN A 104 -14.34 -5.02 -0.54
N ALA A 105 -13.75 -4.01 -1.20
CA ALA A 105 -14.47 -3.16 -2.14
C ALA A 105 -14.96 -3.96 -3.36
N LEU A 106 -14.10 -4.79 -3.95
CA LEU A 106 -14.46 -5.65 -5.08
C LEU A 106 -15.55 -6.66 -4.71
N ARG A 107 -15.47 -7.26 -3.51
CA ARG A 107 -16.51 -8.18 -3.01
C ARG A 107 -17.87 -7.49 -2.86
N GLN A 108 -17.90 -6.26 -2.37
CA GLN A 108 -19.14 -5.50 -2.19
C GLN A 108 -19.82 -5.21 -3.53
N VAL A 109 -19.06 -4.76 -4.53
CA VAL A 109 -19.59 -4.49 -5.88
C VAL A 109 -20.15 -5.76 -6.51
N ARG A 110 -19.44 -6.90 -6.38
CA ARG A 110 -19.92 -8.19 -6.90
C ARG A 110 -21.15 -8.72 -6.20
N ALA A 111 -21.28 -8.50 -4.89
CA ALA A 111 -22.47 -8.88 -4.14
C ALA A 111 -23.69 -8.04 -4.57
N ALA A 112 -23.51 -6.73 -4.76
CA ALA A 112 -24.57 -5.84 -5.22
C ALA A 112 -25.04 -6.15 -6.65
N LYS A 113 -24.15 -6.63 -7.53
CA LYS A 113 -24.50 -7.03 -8.90
C LYS A 113 -25.27 -8.35 -9.00
N ARG A 114 -25.31 -9.15 -7.92
CA ARG A 114 -26.01 -10.44 -7.85
C ARG A 114 -27.43 -10.35 -7.28
N MET A 115 -27.80 -9.21 -6.70
CA MET A 115 -29.15 -8.90 -6.22
C MET A 115 -29.94 -8.20 -7.32
#